data_AF-A0A961L7H2-F1
#
_entry.id   AF-A0A961L7H2-F1
#
_cell.length_a   1.000
_cell.length_b   1.000
_cell.length_c   1.000
_cell.angle_alpha   90.00
_cell.angle_beta   90.00
_cell.angle_gamma   90.00
#
_symmetry.space_group_name_H-M   'P 1'
#
loop_
_entity.id
_entity.type
_entity.pdbx_description
1 polymer ?
#
loop_
_entity_poly.entity_id
_entity_poly.type
_entity_poly.pdbx_seq_one_letter_code
_entity_poly.pdbx_strand_id
1 'polypeptide(L)'
;MASKDSDIDTPGDASDLPPEAAIDNVDRDLFRKYERLRQLRIEHRDLDDVITRLSLDLHVNEIQLKRLKKRKLMLKDQIERYESQMIPDLNA
;
A
#
# COMPACT_ATOMS: atom_id res chain seq x y z
N MET A 1 -58.39 27.09 32.78
CA MET A 1 -57.21 27.99 32.82
C MET A 1 -56.02 27.10 32.50
N ALA A 2 -55.59 26.87 31.26
CA ALA A 2 -55.25 27.76 30.15
C ALA A 2 -54.02 28.64 30.41
N SER A 3 -53.02 28.46 29.55
CA SER A 3 -51.86 29.32 29.24
C SER A 3 -50.63 29.17 30.16
N LYS A 4 -49.39 29.12 29.66
CA LYS A 4 -48.89 29.29 28.29
C LYS A 4 -47.43 28.85 28.20
N ASP A 5 -47.06 28.56 26.97
CA ASP A 5 -45.75 28.28 26.38
C ASP A 5 -44.65 29.28 26.77
N SER A 6 -43.41 28.80 26.83
CA SER A 6 -42.26 29.55 26.30
C SER A 6 -41.06 28.63 26.05
N ASP A 7 -40.62 28.70 24.81
CA ASP A 7 -39.46 28.09 24.18
C ASP A 7 -38.15 28.22 24.97
N ILE A 8 -37.28 27.21 24.82
CA ILE A 8 -35.82 27.29 24.65
C ILE A 8 -35.45 25.90 24.09
N ASP A 9 -35.41 25.80 22.77
CA ASP A 9 -34.16 25.89 21.99
C ASP A 9 -33.20 24.78 22.38
N THR A 10 -33.15 23.76 21.52
CA THR A 10 -32.15 22.71 21.59
C THR A 10 -30.90 23.20 20.84
N PRO A 11 -29.79 23.41 21.52
CA PRO A 11 -28.50 22.99 21.01
C PRO A 11 -28.18 21.72 21.79
N GLY A 12 -28.41 20.51 21.26
CA GLY A 12 -27.68 20.09 20.07
C GLY A 12 -26.19 20.32 20.27
N ASP A 13 -25.70 20.11 21.49
CA ASP A 13 -24.31 20.30 21.86
C ASP A 13 -23.48 19.41 20.93
N ALA A 14 -22.78 20.06 19.99
CA ALA A 14 -21.98 19.41 18.95
C ALA A 14 -20.73 18.72 19.54
N SER A 15 -20.67 18.58 20.86
CA SER A 15 -19.66 17.90 21.65
C SER A 15 -19.78 16.37 21.57
N ASP A 16 -20.91 15.83 21.11
CA ASP A 16 -21.18 14.38 21.06
C ASP A 16 -21.09 13.77 19.64
N LEU A 17 -20.40 14.43 18.70
CA LEU A 17 -20.03 13.74 17.45
C LEU A 17 -18.91 12.74 17.75
N PRO A 18 -19.12 11.43 17.52
CA PRO A 18 -18.06 10.45 17.71
C PRO A 18 -16.89 10.75 16.76
N PRO A 19 -15.63 10.77 17.25
CA PRO A 19 -14.43 10.98 16.42
C PRO A 19 -14.12 9.81 15.47
N GLU A 20 -15.00 8.82 15.39
CA GLU A 20 -14.72 7.48 14.85
C GLU A 20 -14.81 7.40 13.31
N ALA A 21 -15.42 8.39 12.64
CA ALA A 21 -15.59 8.37 11.18
C ALA A 21 -14.32 8.74 10.37
N ALA A 22 -13.22 9.11 11.03
CA ALA A 22 -11.97 9.48 10.35
C ALA A 22 -11.01 8.28 10.10
N ILE A 23 -11.27 7.12 10.70
CA ILE A 23 -10.33 5.99 10.71
C ILE A 23 -10.40 5.14 9.42
N ASP A 24 -11.52 5.14 8.70
CA ASP A 24 -11.77 4.20 7.59
C ASP A 24 -11.02 4.50 6.27
N ASN A 25 -10.55 5.73 6.06
CA ASN A 25 -9.95 6.14 4.77
C ASN A 25 -8.45 5.83 4.68
N VAL A 26 -7.72 5.99 5.78
CA VAL A 26 -6.26 5.80 5.82
C VAL A 26 -5.91 4.32 5.72
N ASP A 27 -6.66 3.45 6.39
CA ASP A 27 -6.45 1.99 6.35
C ASP A 27 -6.63 1.41 4.95
N ARG A 28 -7.59 1.93 4.17
CA ARG A 28 -7.85 1.48 2.80
C ARG A 28 -6.70 1.83 1.85
N ASP A 29 -6.14 3.02 1.96
CA ASP A 29 -5.02 3.45 1.13
C ASP A 29 -3.71 2.77 1.51
N LEU A 30 -3.50 2.59 2.82
CA LEU A 30 -2.36 1.85 3.34
C LEU A 30 -2.40 0.38 2.86
N PHE A 31 -3.57 -0.27 2.98
CA PHE A 31 -3.79 -1.63 2.47
C PHE A 31 -3.52 -1.76 0.97
N ARG A 32 -4.00 -0.81 0.15
CA ARG A 32 -3.73 -0.78 -1.30
C ARG A 32 -2.24 -0.69 -1.61
N LYS A 33 -1.52 0.16 -0.88
CA LYS A 33 -0.08 0.32 -1.06
C LYS A 33 0.70 -0.93 -0.63
N TYR A 34 0.32 -1.59 0.48
CA TYR A 34 0.90 -2.87 0.88
C TYR A 34 0.64 -3.98 -0.13
N GLU A 35 -0.56 -4.09 -0.67
CA GLU A 35 -0.88 -5.11 -1.68
C GLU A 35 -0.06 -4.87 -2.96
N ARG A 36 0.13 -3.59 -3.34
CA ARG A 36 1.00 -3.26 -4.48
C ARG A 36 2.45 -3.65 -4.22
N LEU A 37 2.98 -3.37 -3.03
CA LEU A 37 4.33 -3.78 -2.64
C LEU A 37 4.49 -5.31 -2.67
N ARG A 38 3.49 -6.03 -2.16
CA ARG A 38 3.45 -7.49 -2.18
C ARG A 38 3.49 -8.04 -3.60
N GLN A 39 2.71 -7.47 -4.52
CA GLN A 39 2.73 -7.86 -5.93
C GLN A 39 4.10 -7.65 -6.57
N LEU A 40 4.76 -6.52 -6.32
CA LEU A 40 6.10 -6.24 -6.83
C LEU A 40 7.13 -7.25 -6.30
N ARG A 41 7.05 -7.59 -4.99
CA ARG A 41 7.92 -8.61 -4.37
C ARG A 41 7.70 -10.00 -4.96
N ILE A 42 6.45 -10.37 -5.25
CA ILE A 42 6.12 -11.63 -5.93
C ILE A 42 6.72 -11.64 -7.34
N GLU A 43 6.47 -10.60 -8.15
CA GLU A 43 7.03 -10.51 -9.51
C GLU A 43 8.56 -10.57 -9.50
N HIS A 44 9.21 -9.89 -8.55
CA HIS A 44 10.66 -9.95 -8.39
C HIS A 44 11.17 -11.36 -8.07
N ARG A 45 10.49 -12.09 -7.18
CA ARG A 45 10.83 -13.47 -6.83
C ARG A 45 10.63 -14.42 -8.00
N ASP A 46 9.50 -14.33 -8.69
CA ASP A 46 9.20 -15.16 -9.86
C ASP A 46 10.24 -14.95 -10.96
N LEU A 47 10.63 -13.69 -11.18
CA LEU A 47 11.67 -13.36 -12.15
C LEU A 47 13.04 -13.93 -11.74
N ASP A 48 13.34 -13.98 -10.44
CA ASP A 48 14.57 -14.59 -9.93
C ASP A 48 14.60 -16.11 -10.13
N ASP A 49 13.48 -16.77 -9.86
CA ASP A 49 13.34 -18.21 -10.07
C ASP A 49 13.50 -18.57 -11.56
N VAL A 50 12.94 -17.74 -12.45
CA VAL A 50 13.13 -17.87 -13.91
C VAL A 50 14.59 -17.66 -14.31
N ILE A 51 15.24 -16.61 -13.80
CA ILE A 51 16.66 -16.35 -14.08
C ILE A 51 17.53 -17.50 -13.61
N THR A 52 17.28 -18.03 -12.41
CA THR A 52 18.02 -19.14 -11.83
C THR A 52 17.88 -20.39 -12.70
N ARG A 53 16.66 -20.76 -13.07
CA ARG A 53 16.39 -21.90 -13.94
C ARG A 53 17.08 -21.76 -15.30
N LEU A 54 16.96 -20.60 -15.92
CA LEU A 54 17.59 -20.33 -17.22
C LEU A 54 19.12 -20.30 -17.13
N SER A 55 19.69 -19.87 -16.01
CA SER A 55 21.15 -19.84 -15.83
C SER A 55 21.79 -21.22 -15.70
N LEU A 56 21.00 -22.25 -15.39
CA LEU A 56 21.46 -23.64 -15.32
C LEU A 56 21.50 -24.31 -16.71
N ASP A 57 20.89 -23.71 -17.72
CA ASP A 57 20.90 -24.23 -19.09
C ASP A 57 22.17 -23.77 -19.82
N LEU A 58 22.93 -24.73 -20.37
CA LEU A 58 24.16 -24.47 -21.14
C LEU A 58 23.91 -23.73 -22.45
N HIS A 59 22.69 -23.79 -22.99
CA HIS A 59 22.33 -23.13 -24.26
C HIS A 59 21.56 -21.82 -24.05
N VAL A 60 21.54 -21.29 -22.83
CA VAL A 60 20.81 -20.07 -22.52
C VAL A 60 21.31 -18.89 -23.36
N ASN A 61 20.38 -18.14 -23.91
CA ASN A 61 20.71 -16.90 -24.61
C ASN A 61 21.17 -15.85 -23.59
N GLU A 62 22.47 -15.52 -23.59
CA GLU A 62 23.04 -14.56 -22.65
C GLU A 62 22.41 -13.16 -22.74
N ILE A 63 21.97 -12.73 -23.93
CA ILE A 63 21.32 -11.43 -24.12
C ILE A 63 19.95 -11.43 -23.41
N GLN A 64 19.20 -12.53 -23.55
CA GLN A 64 17.95 -12.72 -22.83
C GLN A 64 18.19 -12.72 -21.31
N LEU A 65 19.19 -13.46 -20.83
CA LEU A 65 19.54 -13.51 -19.41
C LEU A 65 19.93 -12.12 -18.87
N LYS A 66 20.73 -11.36 -19.61
CA LYS A 66 21.10 -9.96 -19.27
C LYS A 66 19.87 -9.06 -19.20
N ARG A 67 18.92 -9.18 -20.14
CA ARG A 67 17.65 -8.41 -20.11
C ARG A 67 16.80 -8.75 -18.88
N LEU A 68 16.68 -10.04 -18.54
CA LEU A 68 15.95 -10.48 -17.36
C LEU A 68 16.60 -9.97 -16.07
N LYS A 69 17.92 -10.09 -15.93
CA LYS A 69 18.67 -9.52 -14.79
C LYS A 69 18.48 -8.01 -14.67
N LYS A 70 18.49 -7.27 -15.79
CA LYS A 70 18.19 -5.83 -15.78
C LYS A 70 16.76 -5.54 -15.30
N ARG A 71 15.77 -6.31 -15.76
CA ARG A 71 14.38 -6.19 -15.31
C ARG A 71 14.25 -6.49 -13.80
N LYS A 72 14.97 -7.50 -13.30
CA LYS A 72 15.03 -7.83 -11.86
C LYS A 72 15.58 -6.66 -11.05
N LEU A 73 16.66 -6.05 -11.51
CA LEU A 73 17.22 -4.87 -10.86
C LEU A 73 16.22 -3.71 -10.82
N MET A 74 15.53 -3.44 -11.93
CA MET A 74 14.50 -2.39 -11.97
C MET A 74 13.34 -2.65 -11.01
N LEU A 75 12.90 -3.91 -10.86
CA LEU A 75 11.87 -4.29 -9.89
C LEU A 75 12.36 -4.10 -8.45
N LYS A 76 13.62 -4.46 -8.15
CA LYS A 76 14.24 -4.20 -6.84
C LYS A 76 14.27 -2.71 -6.52
N ASP A 77 14.73 -1.88 -7.44
CA ASP A 77 14.80 -0.43 -7.26
C ASP A 77 13.39 0.17 -7.07
N GLN A 78 12.38 -0.36 -7.77
CA GLN A 78 10.99 0.04 -7.58
C GLN A 78 10.50 -0.35 -6.19
N ILE A 79 10.72 -1.59 -5.75
CA ILE A 79 10.37 -2.06 -4.39
C ILE A 79 10.98 -1.14 -3.35
N GLU A 80 12.28 -0.85 -3.42
CA GLU A 80 12.98 0.02 -2.46
C GLU A 80 12.41 1.44 -2.44
N ARG A 81 12.08 2.01 -3.61
CA ARG A 81 11.44 3.34 -3.71
C ARG A 81 10.03 3.34 -3.12
N TYR A 82 9.24 2.30 -3.39
CA TYR A 82 7.89 2.15 -2.83
C TYR A 82 7.95 1.96 -1.31
N GLU A 83 8.85 1.11 -0.81
CA GLU A 83 9.10 0.93 0.62
C GLU A 83 9.50 2.25 1.27
N SER A 84 10.45 2.99 0.69
CA SER A 84 10.89 4.29 1.21
C SER A 84 9.76 5.31 1.30
N GLN A 85 8.78 5.27 0.39
CA GLN A 85 7.58 6.12 0.43
C GLN A 85 6.55 5.68 1.49
N MET A 86 6.61 4.41 1.92
CA MET A 86 5.74 3.84 2.96
C MET A 86 6.38 3.83 4.35
N ILE A 87 7.71 3.87 4.44
CA ILE A 87 8.49 3.90 5.68
C ILE A 87 8.34 5.19 6.53
N PRO A 88 7.69 6.32 6.13
CA PRO A 88 7.44 7.41 7.09
C PRO A 88 6.66 6.96 8.34
N ASP A 89 5.79 5.95 8.24
CA ASP A 89 4.87 5.54 9.33
C ASP A 89 5.18 4.18 9.97
N LEU A 90 6.12 3.39 9.43
CA LEU A 90 6.37 2.01 9.90
C LEU A 90 7.44 1.90 11.00
N ASN A 91 8.18 2.98 11.28
CA ASN A 91 9.25 3.04 12.28
C ASN A 91 9.03 4.17 13.33
N ALA A 92 7.78 4.60 13.57
CA ALA A 92 7.41 5.49 14.67
C ALA A 92 7.09 4.72 15.96
#